data_AF-A0A7X8GYT1-F1
#
_entry.id   AF-A0A7X8GYT1-F1
#
_cell.length_a   1.000
_cell.length_b   1.000
_cell.length_c   1.000
_cell.angle_alpha   90.00
_cell.angle_beta   90.00
_cell.angle_gamma   90.00
#
_symmetry.space_group_name_H-M   'P 1'
#
loop_
_entity.id
_entity.type
_entity.pdbx_description
1 polymer ?
#
loop_
_entity_poly.entity_id
_entity_poly.type
_entity_poly.pdbx_seq_one_letter_code
_entity_poly.pdbx_strand_id
1 'polypeptide(L)'
;MLEKIVEWVKINRLKVFVFVFLSAIVVLLYVHNTIQINDLLETITRKDKEIQELNTRNEILKSKIIELQSAERITKIGEEKLGLKKPDKVPIIIEETTGEDE
;
A
#
# COMPACT_ATOMS: atom_id res chain seq x y z
N MET A 1 -21.06 34.58 -46.44
CA MET A 1 -20.73 34.56 -44.99
C MET A 1 -19.22 34.41 -44.77
N LEU A 2 -18.57 33.48 -45.47
CA LEU A 2 -17.10 33.27 -45.42
C LEU A 2 -16.29 34.49 -45.89
N GLU A 3 -16.73 35.22 -46.91
CA GLU A 3 -16.03 36.42 -47.39
C GLU A 3 -15.93 37.54 -46.35
N LYS A 4 -16.99 37.78 -45.57
CA LYS A 4 -16.98 38.76 -44.46
C LYS A 4 -15.98 38.37 -43.36
N ILE A 5 -15.83 37.07 -43.10
CA ILE A 5 -14.84 36.55 -42.13
C ILE A 5 -13.43 36.83 -42.66
N VAL A 6 -13.18 36.57 -43.94
CA VAL A 6 -11.87 36.80 -44.58
C VAL A 6 -11.51 38.29 -44.60
N GLU A 7 -12.44 39.19 -44.91
CA GLU A 7 -12.20 40.65 -44.86
C GLU A 7 -11.93 41.16 -43.44
N TRP A 8 -12.69 40.69 -42.45
CA TRP A 8 -12.48 41.03 -41.04
C TRP A 8 -11.11 40.56 -40.53
N VAL A 9 -10.71 39.34 -40.89
CA VAL A 9 -9.37 38.78 -40.60
C VAL A 9 -8.27 39.63 -41.24
N LYS A 10 -8.51 40.18 -42.44
CA LYS A 10 -7.56 41.01 -43.17
C LYS A 10 -7.34 42.39 -42.52
N ILE A 11 -8.38 42.96 -41.89
CA ILE A 11 -8.31 44.24 -41.18
C ILE A 11 -7.60 44.13 -39.83
N ASN A 12 -7.81 43.02 -39.11
CA ASN A 12 -7.27 42.81 -37.76
C ASN A 12 -6.26 41.65 -37.70
N ARG A 13 -5.36 41.55 -38.68
CA ARG A 13 -4.33 40.49 -38.78
C ARG A 13 -3.59 40.23 -37.46
N LEU A 14 -3.26 41.28 -36.72
CA LEU A 14 -2.61 41.17 -35.41
C LEU A 14 -3.49 40.48 -34.36
N LYS A 15 -4.79 40.82 -34.29
CA LYS A 15 -5.71 40.18 -33.33
C LYS A 15 -5.93 38.70 -33.66
N VAL A 16 -6.01 38.37 -34.94
CA VAL A 16 -6.11 36.97 -35.39
C VAL A 16 -4.84 36.20 -35.05
N PHE A 17 -3.67 36.81 -35.27
CA PHE A 17 -2.39 36.21 -34.90
C PHE A 17 -2.28 35.97 -33.39
N VAL A 18 -2.65 36.98 -32.58
CA VAL A 18 -2.68 36.85 -31.11
C VAL A 18 -3.67 35.78 -30.68
N PHE A 19 -4.85 35.70 -31.30
CA PHE A 19 -5.84 34.68 -30.98
C PHE A 19 -5.35 33.25 -31.28
N VAL A 20 -4.73 33.05 -32.45
CA VAL A 20 -4.13 31.75 -32.83
C VAL A 20 -2.99 31.39 -31.88
N PHE A 21 -2.15 32.37 -31.53
CA PHE A 21 -1.05 32.16 -30.59
C PHE A 21 -1.56 31.79 -29.19
N LEU A 22 -2.57 32.50 -28.69
CA LEU A 22 -3.19 32.21 -27.40
C LEU A 22 -3.84 30.83 -27.40
N SER A 23 -4.54 30.47 -28.47
CA SER A 23 -5.11 29.13 -28.68
C SER A 23 -4.03 28.04 -28.61
N ALA A 24 -2.89 28.24 -29.26
CA ALA A 24 -1.78 27.30 -29.23
C ALA A 24 -1.23 27.13 -27.79
N ILE A 25 -1.09 28.22 -27.04
CA ILE A 25 -0.65 28.17 -25.63
C ILE A 25 -1.63 27.36 -24.78
N VAL A 26 -2.93 27.57 -24.93
CA VAL A 26 -3.96 26.83 -24.18
C VAL A 26 -3.87 25.34 -24.46
N VAL A 27 -3.68 24.95 -25.72
CA VAL A 27 -3.50 23.54 -26.10
C VAL A 27 -2.25 22.95 -25.46
N LEU A 28 -1.13 23.66 -25.48
CA LEU A 28 0.11 23.19 -24.84
C LEU A 28 -0.05 23.01 -23.33
N LEU A 29 -0.70 23.96 -22.65
CA LEU A 29 -0.98 23.86 -21.21
C LEU A 29 -1.88 22.67 -20.89
N TYR A 30 -2.91 22.45 -21.70
CA TYR A 30 -3.81 21.30 -21.55
C TYR A 30 -3.07 19.97 -21.71
N VAL A 31 -2.27 19.82 -22.77
CA VAL A 31 -1.48 18.60 -23.00
C VAL A 31 -0.50 18.38 -21.85
N HIS A 32 0.20 19.43 -21.41
CA HIS A 32 1.14 19.34 -20.29
C HIS A 32 0.46 18.89 -18.99
N ASN A 33 -0.72 19.45 -18.68
CA ASN A 33 -1.49 19.05 -17.51
C ASN A 33 -1.95 17.59 -17.59
N THR A 34 -2.41 17.16 -18.77
CA THR A 34 -2.90 15.79 -18.98
C THR A 34 -1.78 14.75 -18.82
N ILE A 35 -0.57 15.06 -19.30
CA ILE A 35 0.61 14.20 -19.10
C ILE A 35 0.94 14.08 -17.60
N GLN A 36 0.98 15.21 -16.88
CA GLN A 36 1.27 15.17 -15.44
C GLN A 36 0.25 14.35 -14.65
N ILE A 37 -1.03 14.44 -15.00
CA ILE A 37 -2.08 13.65 -14.34
C ILE A 37 -1.84 12.15 -14.57
N ASN A 38 -1.47 11.76 -15.79
CA ASN A 38 -1.17 10.35 -16.10
C ASN A 38 0.04 9.84 -15.31
N ASP A 39 1.13 10.62 -15.25
CA ASP A 39 2.33 10.27 -14.48
C ASP A 39 2.02 10.13 -12.97
N LEU A 40 1.16 11.02 -12.46
CA LEU A 40 0.71 10.98 -11.07
C LEU A 40 -0.15 9.75 -10.80
N LEU A 41 -1.05 9.41 -11.72
CA LEU A 41 -1.90 8.21 -11.62
C LEU A 41 -1.07 6.92 -11.68
N GLU A 42 -0.06 6.88 -12.55
CA GLU A 42 0.89 5.76 -12.62
C GLU A 42 1.65 5.62 -11.29
N THR A 43 2.10 6.75 -10.73
CA THR A 43 2.81 6.77 -9.45
C THR A 43 1.93 6.26 -8.30
N ILE A 44 0.67 6.70 -8.24
CA ILE A 44 -0.31 6.22 -7.26
C ILE A 44 -0.50 4.70 -7.42
N THR A 45 -0.75 4.24 -8.65
CA THR A 45 -0.95 2.82 -8.92
C THR A 45 0.25 1.96 -8.51
N ARG A 46 1.48 2.45 -8.74
CA ARG A 46 2.71 1.78 -8.32
C ARG A 46 2.82 1.73 -6.79
N LYS A 47 2.50 2.83 -6.11
CA LYS A 47 2.54 2.89 -4.63
C LYS A 47 1.48 2.01 -3.99
N ASP A 48 0.29 1.92 -4.56
CA ASP A 48 -0.75 1.01 -4.09
C ASP A 48 -0.33 -0.46 -4.22
N LYS A 49 0.33 -0.84 -5.32
CA LYS A 49 0.90 -2.18 -5.48
C LYS A 49 1.96 -2.48 -4.42
N GLU A 50 2.84 -1.53 -4.14
CA GLU A 50 3.88 -1.65 -3.11
C GLU A 50 3.26 -1.85 -1.72
N ILE A 51 2.21 -1.10 -1.39
CA ILE A 51 1.46 -1.24 -0.14
C ILE A 51 0.80 -2.62 -0.05
N GLN A 52 0.14 -3.07 -1.12
CA GLN A 52 -0.49 -4.40 -1.15
C GLN A 52 0.54 -5.51 -0.94
N GLU A 53 1.69 -5.43 -1.62
CA GLU A 53 2.76 -6.39 -1.47
C GLU A 53 3.31 -6.42 -0.03
N LEU A 54 3.55 -5.25 0.57
CA LEU A 54 3.99 -5.15 1.96
C LEU A 54 2.97 -5.76 2.93
N ASN A 55 1.68 -5.50 2.72
CA ASN A 55 0.61 -6.09 3.53
C ASN A 55 0.56 -7.61 3.40
N THR A 56 0.65 -8.15 2.17
CA THR A 56 0.70 -9.60 1.94
C THR A 56 1.91 -10.23 2.62
N ARG A 57 3.10 -9.61 2.51
CA ARG A 57 4.30 -10.08 3.20
C ARG A 57 4.11 -10.06 4.71
N ASN A 58 3.53 -8.99 5.25
CA ASN A 58 3.26 -8.87 6.69
C ASN A 58 2.32 -9.98 7.19
N GLU A 59 1.23 -10.26 6.48
CA GLU A 59 0.33 -11.36 6.81
C GLU A 59 1.04 -12.73 6.78
N ILE A 60 1.86 -12.99 5.76
CA ILE A 60 2.68 -14.22 5.70
C ILE A 60 3.63 -14.31 6.91
N LEU A 61 4.27 -13.21 7.28
CA LEU A 61 5.16 -13.14 8.44
C LEU A 61 4.41 -13.41 9.74
N LYS A 62 3.23 -12.82 9.92
CA LYS A 62 2.36 -13.09 11.07
C LYS A 62 1.96 -14.56 11.13
N SER A 63 1.55 -15.16 10.02
CA SER A 63 1.22 -16.60 9.97
C SER A 63 2.42 -17.46 10.36
N LYS A 64 3.63 -17.14 9.87
CA LYS A 64 4.86 -17.84 10.27
C LYS A 64 5.17 -17.66 11.75
N ILE A 65 4.96 -16.47 12.32
CA ILE A 65 5.15 -16.25 13.76
C ILE A 65 4.19 -17.14 14.55
N ILE A 66 2.91 -17.18 14.17
CA ILE A 66 1.90 -18.03 14.81
C ILE A 66 2.29 -19.51 14.71
N GLU A 67 2.74 -19.96 13.55
CA GLU A 67 3.24 -21.32 13.35
C GLU A 67 4.45 -21.62 14.24
N LEU A 68 5.41 -20.69 14.32
CA LEU A 68 6.61 -20.83 15.13
C LEU A 68 6.32 -20.83 16.63
N GLN A 69 5.33 -20.05 17.07
CA GLN A 69 4.86 -19.95 18.45
C GLN A 69 3.85 -21.04 18.82
N SER A 70 3.38 -21.84 17.86
CA SER A 70 2.40 -22.89 18.13
C SER A 70 2.93 -23.86 19.19
N ALA A 71 2.08 -24.13 20.18
CA ALA A 71 2.41 -25.05 21.26
C ALA A 71 2.77 -26.45 20.74
N GLU A 72 2.22 -26.84 19.59
CA GLU A 72 2.53 -28.08 18.88
C GLU A 72 4.01 -28.13 18.47
N ARG A 73 4.55 -27.09 17.84
CA ARG A 73 5.97 -27.02 17.49
C ARG A 73 6.86 -27.01 18.73
N ILE A 74 6.48 -26.27 19.77
CA ILE A 74 7.23 -26.21 21.02
C ILE A 74 7.28 -27.60 21.68
N THR A 75 6.14 -28.29 21.74
CA THR A 75 6.03 -29.64 22.28
C THR A 75 6.87 -30.62 21.46
N LYS A 76 6.78 -30.56 20.12
CA LYS A 76 7.57 -31.40 19.21
C LYS A 76 9.07 -31.20 19.38
N ILE A 77 9.54 -29.95 19.50
CA ILE A 77 10.96 -29.67 19.78
C ILE A 77 11.36 -30.20 21.16
N GLY A 78 10.51 -30.02 22.18
CA GLY A 78 10.73 -30.55 23.52
C GLY A 78 10.85 -32.08 23.53
N GLU A 79 9.97 -32.77 22.83
CA GLU A 79 9.95 -34.23 22.76
C GLU A 79 11.10 -34.79 21.90
N GLU A 80 11.29 -34.28 20.68
CA GLU A 80 12.27 -34.82 19.72
C GLU A 80 13.72 -34.41 20.02
N LYS A 81 13.95 -33.15 20.44
CA LYS A 81 15.33 -32.64 20.65
C LYS A 81 15.76 -32.65 22.09
N LEU A 82 14.84 -32.46 23.03
CA LEU A 82 15.17 -32.36 24.46
C LEU A 82 14.76 -33.63 25.23
N GLY A 83 14.13 -34.60 24.58
CA GLY A 83 13.70 -35.86 25.20
C GLY A 83 12.65 -35.68 26.30
N LEU A 84 11.97 -34.53 26.33
CA LEU A 84 10.94 -34.23 27.30
C LEU A 84 9.70 -35.09 27.02
N LYS A 85 8.99 -35.49 28.06
CA LYS A 85 7.69 -36.17 27.93
C LYS A 85 6.61 -35.28 28.52
N LYS A 86 5.47 -35.23 27.84
CA LYS A 86 4.29 -34.55 28.38
C LYS A 86 3.85 -35.26 29.67
N PRO A 87 3.73 -34.56 30.81
CA PRO A 87 3.32 -35.18 32.06
C PRO A 87 1.85 -35.60 31.99
N ASP A 88 1.54 -36.80 32.47
CA ASP A 88 0.17 -37.37 32.47
C ASP A 88 -0.79 -36.66 33.44
N LYS A 89 -0.26 -35.87 34.38
CA LYS A 89 -1.03 -35.16 35.39
C LYS A 89 -0.63 -33.69 35.41
N VAL A 90 -1.63 -32.82 35.50
CA VAL A 90 -1.42 -31.39 35.75
C VAL A 90 -0.78 -31.19 37.12
N PRO A 91 0.19 -30.27 37.27
CA PRO A 91 0.82 -29.98 38.55
C PRO A 91 -0.22 -29.49 39.56
N ILE A 92 -0.18 -30.05 40.76
CA ILE A 92 -1.02 -29.62 41.88
C ILE A 92 -0.30 -28.45 42.54
N ILE A 93 -0.96 -27.31 42.64
CA ILE A 93 -0.41 -26.15 43.36
C ILE A 93 -0.42 -26.54 44.85
N ILE A 94 0.77 -26.65 45.44
CA ILE A 94 0.89 -26.84 46.88
C ILE A 94 0.78 -25.44 47.47
N GLU A 95 -0.42 -25.06 47.91
CA GLU A 95 -0.55 -23.91 48.81
C GLU A 95 0.21 -24.26 50.09
N GLU A 96 1.18 -23.42 50.44
CA GLU A 96 1.99 -23.57 51.64
C GLU A 96 1.06 -23.40 52.84
N THR A 97 0.47 -24.50 53.32
CA THR A 97 -0.25 -24.50 54.59
C THR A 97 0.80 -24.33 55.66
N THR A 98 0.97 -23.10 56.13
CA THR A 98 1.58 -22.78 57.41
C THR A 98 1.01 -23.74 58.44
N GLY A 99 1.85 -24.65 58.94
CA GLY A 99 1.48 -25.54 60.02
C GLY A 99 1.23 -24.71 61.28
N GLU A 100 -0.03 -24.53 61.62
CA GLU A 100 -0.47 -24.23 62.99
C GLU A 100 -0.96 -25.55 63.61
N ASP A 101 -0.01 -26.43 63.90
CA ASP A 101 -0.17 -27.46 64.93
C ASP A 101 0.78 -27.08 66.08
N GLU A 102 0.29 -26.30 67.06
CA GLU A 102 0.60 -26.37 68.50
C GLU A 102 -0.26 -25.40 69.32
#